data_AF-Q5JBF8-F1
#
_entry.id   AF-Q5JBF8-F1
#
_cell.length_a   1.000
_cell.length_b   1.000
_cell.length_c   1.000
_cell.angle_alpha   90.00
_cell.angle_beta   90.00
_cell.angle_gamma   90.00
#
_symmetry.space_group_name_H-M   'P 1'
#
loop_
_entity.id
_entity.type
_entity.pdbx_description
1 polymer ?
#
loop_
_entity_poly.entity_id
_entity_poly.type
_entity_poly.pdbx_seq_one_letter_code
_entity_poly.pdbx_strand_id
1 'polypeptide(L)'
;RGSGFDRGHLAAAANHRWSQKAMDDTFYLSNVAPQVPHLNQNAWNNLEKYSRSLTRTYQNVYVCTGPLFLPRTEADGKSYVKYQVIGKNHVAVP
;
A
#
# COMPACT_ATOMS: atom_id res chain seq x y z
N ARG A 1 12.13 -11.97 -1.83
CA ARG A 1 12.64 -11.30 -3.05
C ARG A 1 12.27 -12.16 -4.25
N GLY A 2 11.97 -11.55 -5.41
CA GLY A 2 11.59 -12.29 -6.62
C GLY A 2 10.11 -12.69 -6.71
N SER A 3 9.21 -12.06 -5.94
CA SER A 3 7.77 -12.34 -6.00
C SER A 3 7.04 -11.67 -7.16
N GLY A 4 7.68 -10.73 -7.87
CA GLY A 4 7.04 -9.88 -8.87
C GLY A 4 6.29 -8.67 -8.30
N PHE A 5 6.27 -8.51 -6.98
CA PHE A 5 5.62 -7.40 -6.28
C PHE A 5 6.65 -6.50 -5.58
N ASP A 6 6.35 -5.21 -5.58
CA ASP A 6 7.05 -4.23 -4.76
C ASP A 6 6.62 -4.36 -3.29
N ARG A 7 7.50 -3.87 -2.41
CA ARG A 7 7.16 -3.58 -1.01
C ARG A 7 6.49 -2.22 -0.96
N GLY A 8 5.17 -2.18 -1.14
CA GLY A 8 4.39 -0.96 -1.12
C GLY A 8 4.13 -0.51 0.31
N HIS A 9 4.58 0.69 0.67
CA HIS A 9 4.35 1.27 1.99
C HIS A 9 2.88 1.73 2.13
N LEU A 10 2.29 1.49 3.29
CA LEU A 10 0.96 2.02 3.64
C LEU A 10 1.10 3.45 4.19
N ALA A 11 1.94 3.66 5.19
CA ALA A 11 2.45 4.97 5.57
C ALA A 11 3.70 5.31 4.75
N ALA A 12 3.56 6.21 3.78
CA ALA A 12 4.63 6.57 2.86
C ALA A 12 5.80 7.29 3.58
N ALA A 13 7.03 6.79 3.42
CA ALA A 13 8.26 7.35 4.01
C ALA A 13 8.38 8.88 3.82
N ALA A 14 7.98 9.39 2.66
CA ALA A 14 8.06 10.81 2.34
C ALA A 14 7.15 11.72 3.20
N ASN A 15 6.16 11.17 3.93
CA ASN A 15 5.35 11.90 4.91
C ASN A 15 6.09 12.10 6.25
N HIS A 16 7.17 11.36 6.50
CA HIS A 16 7.87 11.32 7.79
C HIS A 16 9.27 11.94 7.71
N ARG A 17 9.52 12.81 6.72
CA ARG A 17 10.84 13.46 6.50
C ARG A 17 11.31 14.36 7.66
N TRP A 18 10.42 14.69 8.59
CA TRP A 18 10.73 15.51 9.77
C TRP A 18 11.59 14.76 10.80
N SER A 19 11.67 13.43 10.74
CA SER A 19 12.50 12.61 11.64
C SER A 19 13.03 11.39 10.93
N GLN A 20 14.35 11.17 11.00
CA GLN A 20 14.99 9.99 10.43
C GLN A 20 14.40 8.70 11.03
N LYS A 21 14.22 8.66 12.36
CA LYS A 21 13.59 7.53 13.03
C LYS A 21 12.18 7.26 12.50
N ALA A 22 11.36 8.31 12.33
CA ALA A 22 10.00 8.15 11.85
C ALA A 22 9.97 7.64 10.40
N MET A 23 10.93 8.07 9.57
CA MET A 23 11.10 7.55 8.21
C MET A 23 11.54 6.08 8.24
N ASP A 24 12.53 5.72 9.05
CA ASP A 24 13.04 4.35 9.17
C ASP A 24 11.94 3.39 9.64
N ASP A 25 11.10 3.80 10.59
CA ASP A 25 9.98 3.01 11.08
C ASP A 25 8.96 2.70 9.95
N THR A 26 8.88 3.49 8.87
CA THR A 26 8.01 3.17 7.72
C THR A 26 8.49 1.98 6.89
N PHE A 27 9.75 1.58 7.01
CA PHE A 27 10.30 0.43 6.28
C PHE A 27 10.09 -0.91 7.01
N TYR A 28 9.48 -0.91 8.20
CA TYR A 28 9.04 -2.16 8.83
C TYR A 28 8.01 -2.87 7.96
N LEU A 29 8.09 -4.21 7.90
CA LEU A 29 7.19 -5.02 7.08
C LEU A 29 5.74 -5.00 7.59
N SER A 30 5.49 -4.58 8.83
CA SER A 30 4.15 -4.30 9.35
C SER A 30 3.44 -3.15 8.61
N ASN A 31 4.20 -2.27 7.95
CA ASN A 31 3.72 -1.15 7.16
C ASN A 31 3.74 -1.44 5.63
N VAL A 32 3.93 -2.70 5.24
CA VAL A 32 4.15 -3.06 3.83
C VAL A 32 3.11 -4.07 3.37
N ALA A 33 2.52 -3.82 2.20
CA ALA A 33 1.75 -4.80 1.44
C ALA A 33 2.44 -5.10 0.10
N PRO A 34 2.32 -6.32 -0.45
CA PRO A 34 2.70 -6.58 -1.83
C PRO A 34 1.90 -5.67 -2.77
N GLN A 35 2.58 -4.88 -3.59
CA GLN A 35 1.92 -4.02 -4.57
C GLN A 35 2.48 -4.28 -5.97
N VAL A 36 1.60 -4.20 -6.98
CA VAL A 36 2.03 -4.30 -8.39
C VAL A 36 2.97 -3.11 -8.70
N PRO A 37 4.16 -3.34 -9.29
CA PRO A 37 5.14 -2.28 -9.49
C PRO A 37 4.60 -1.05 -10.24
N HIS A 38 3.84 -1.29 -11.31
CA HIS A 38 3.24 -0.20 -12.09
C HIS A 38 2.26 0.65 -11.27
N LEU A 39 1.51 0.04 -10.33
CA LEU A 39 0.61 0.76 -9.43
C LEU A 39 1.41 1.60 -8.42
N ASN A 40 2.32 0.95 -7.69
CA ASN A 40 3.11 1.55 -6.60
C ASN A 40 3.94 2.74 -7.09
N GLN A 41 4.62 2.59 -8.23
CA GLN A 41 5.57 3.58 -8.73
C GLN A 41 4.87 4.78 -9.42
N ASN A 42 3.62 4.60 -9.87
CA ASN A 42 2.88 5.61 -10.64
C ASN A 42 1.63 6.11 -9.90
N ALA A 43 0.45 5.52 -10.18
CA ALA A 43 -0.83 6.05 -9.72
C ALA A 43 -0.91 6.15 -8.20
N TRP A 44 -0.35 5.17 -7.48
CA TRP A 44 -0.29 5.21 -6.02
C TRP A 44 0.62 6.33 -5.49
N ASN A 45 1.83 6.45 -6.01
CA ASN A 45 2.75 7.55 -5.70
C ASN A 45 2.15 8.94 -6.04
N ASN A 46 1.35 9.04 -7.10
CA ASN A 46 0.63 10.27 -7.43
C ASN A 46 -0.44 10.61 -6.38
N LEU A 47 -1.18 9.61 -5.88
CA LEU A 47 -2.12 9.79 -4.76
C LEU A 47 -1.38 10.22 -3.49
N GLU A 48 -0.25 9.60 -3.16
CA GLU A 48 0.57 10.02 -2.00
C GLU A 48 1.07 11.46 -2.13
N LYS A 49 1.54 11.87 -3.32
CA LYS A 49 1.94 13.25 -3.60
C LYS A 49 0.76 14.21 -3.44
N TYR A 50 -0.43 13.82 -3.89
CA TYR A 50 -1.64 14.61 -3.73
C TYR A 50 -2.01 14.76 -2.26
N SER A 51 -2.08 13.68 -1.47
CA SER A 51 -2.35 13.78 -0.03
C SER A 51 -1.36 14.71 0.69
N ARG A 52 -0.09 14.71 0.27
CA ARG A 52 0.95 15.59 0.80
C ARG A 52 0.79 17.04 0.35
N SER A 53 0.25 17.29 -0.84
CA SER A 53 0.02 18.65 -1.33
C SER A 53 -1.15 19.34 -0.61
N LEU A 54 -2.11 18.57 -0.09
CA LEU A 54 -3.23 19.09 0.71
C LEU A 54 -2.78 19.88 1.94
N THR A 55 -1.59 19.60 2.50
CA THR A 55 -1.05 20.35 3.66
C THR A 55 -0.67 21.79 3.32
N ARG A 56 -0.67 22.18 2.03
CA ARG A 56 -0.51 23.58 1.60
C ARG A 56 -1.78 24.40 1.78
N THR A 57 -2.93 23.74 1.86
CA THR A 57 -4.25 24.37 1.96
C THR A 57 -4.87 24.12 3.32
N TYR A 58 -4.74 22.92 3.86
CA TYR A 58 -5.32 22.50 5.12
C TYR A 58 -4.27 22.40 6.21
N GLN A 59 -4.58 22.92 7.39
CA GLN A 59 -3.68 22.88 8.55
C GLN A 59 -3.37 21.45 8.99
N ASN A 60 -4.37 20.56 8.93
CA ASN A 60 -4.24 19.16 9.34
C ASN A 60 -4.81 18.26 8.25
N VAL A 61 -4.07 17.19 7.91
CA VAL A 61 -4.48 16.17 6.95
C VAL A 61 -4.23 14.80 7.58
N TYR A 62 -5.27 13.98 7.66
CA TYR A 62 -5.22 12.62 8.19
C TYR A 62 -5.45 11.63 7.06
N VAL A 63 -4.61 10.61 6.97
CA VAL A 63 -4.69 9.57 5.93
C VAL A 63 -4.72 8.21 6.61
N CYS A 64 -5.72 7.41 6.25
CA CYS A 64 -5.80 5.99 6.62
C CYS A 64 -5.60 5.16 5.36
N THR A 65 -4.71 4.18 5.42
CA THR A 65 -4.32 3.36 4.28
C THR A 65 -4.28 1.91 4.69
N GLY A 66 -4.85 1.04 3.86
CA GLY A 66 -4.85 -0.39 4.10
C GLY A 66 -5.23 -1.18 2.86
N PRO A 67 -4.90 -2.49 2.84
CA PRO A 67 -5.30 -3.40 1.78
C PRO A 67 -6.79 -3.74 1.86
N LEU A 68 -7.37 -4.14 0.73
CA LEU A 68 -8.72 -4.70 0.64
C LEU A 68 -8.67 -5.99 -0.18
N PHE A 69 -9.51 -6.97 0.18
CA PHE A 69 -9.68 -8.22 -0.56
C PHE A 69 -11.12 -8.33 -1.03
N LEU A 70 -11.36 -7.88 -2.26
CA LEU A 70 -12.72 -7.69 -2.77
C LEU A 70 -13.26 -8.98 -3.44
N PRO A 71 -14.55 -9.30 -3.26
CA PRO A 71 -15.16 -10.44 -3.91
C PRO A 71 -15.34 -10.20 -5.42
N ARG A 72 -15.34 -11.29 -6.19
CA ARG A 72 -15.76 -11.31 -7.59
C ARG A 72 -16.79 -12.41 -7.82
N THR A 73 -17.84 -12.11 -8.57
CA THR A 73 -18.81 -13.11 -9.01
C THR A 73 -18.19 -13.96 -10.12
N GLU A 74 -18.27 -15.28 -9.98
CA GLU A 74 -17.78 -16.22 -10.98
C GLU A 74 -18.93 -16.80 -11.82
N ALA A 75 -18.59 -17.66 -12.78
CA ALA A 75 -19.56 -18.21 -13.75
C ALA A 75 -20.68 -19.04 -13.10
N ASP A 76 -20.48 -19.56 -11.88
CA ASP A 76 -21.48 -20.28 -11.10
C ASP A 76 -22.49 -19.34 -10.39
N GLY A 77 -22.36 -18.02 -10.59
CA GLY A 77 -23.20 -17.00 -9.96
C GLY A 77 -22.87 -16.71 -8.50
N LYS A 78 -21.83 -17.34 -7.93
CA LYS A 78 -21.42 -17.12 -6.53
C LYS A 78 -20.26 -16.14 -6.46
N SER A 79 -20.15 -15.45 -5.33
CA SER A 79 -19.07 -14.50 -5.06
C SER A 79 -17.95 -15.16 -4.27
N TYR A 80 -16.72 -15.02 -4.75
CA TYR A 80 -15.53 -15.53 -4.09
C TYR A 80 -14.51 -14.42 -3.88
N VAL A 81 -13.77 -14.50 -2.77
CA VAL A 81 -12.57 -13.70 -2.56
C VAL A 81 -11.38 -14.59 -2.90
N LYS A 82 -10.66 -14.26 -3.97
CA LYS A 82 -9.45 -14.97 -4.41
C LYS A 82 -8.30 -13.99 -4.51
N TYR A 83 -7.20 -14.31 -3.84
CA TYR A 83 -5.97 -13.53 -3.88
C TYR A 83 -4.76 -14.45 -3.84
N GLN A 84 -3.63 -13.97 -4.35
CA GLN A 84 -2.36 -14.70 -4.29
C GLN A 84 -1.76 -14.57 -2.88
N VAL A 85 -1.07 -15.61 -2.43
CA VAL A 85 -0.14 -15.53 -1.29
C VAL A 85 1.28 -15.78 -1.77
N ILE A 86 2.27 -15.09 -1.19
CA ILE A 86 3.67 -15.17 -1.63
C ILE A 86 4.63 -15.56 -0.49
N GLY A 87 5.68 -16.29 -0.88
CA GLY A 87 6.75 -16.73 0.03
C GLY A 87 6.30 -17.78 1.05
N LYS A 88 7.26 -18.23 1.88
CA LYS A 88 7.03 -19.28 2.89
C LYS A 88 6.02 -18.89 3.98
N ASN A 89 5.86 -17.59 4.22
CA ASN A 89 4.97 -17.05 5.25
C ASN A 89 3.57 -16.71 4.69
N HIS A 90 3.28 -17.06 3.43
CA HIS A 90 1.97 -16.85 2.80
C HIS A 90 1.46 -15.41 2.92
N VAL A 91 2.32 -14.43 2.62
CA VAL A 91 1.93 -13.02 2.68
C VAL A 91 0.88 -12.75 1.59
N ALA A 92 -0.30 -12.26 1.99
CA ALA A 92 -1.40 -12.00 1.07
C ALA A 92 -1.10 -10.82 0.13
N VAL A 93 -1.44 -10.98 -1.14
CA VAL A 93 -1.38 -9.96 -2.18
C VAL A 93 -2.78 -9.37 -2.35
N PRO A 94 -3.03 -8.12 -1.91
CA PRO A 94 -4.32 -7.46 -2.06
C PRO A 94 -4.63 -7.05 -3.50
#